data_AF-A0A7Y2JCW9-F1
#
_entry.id   AF-A0A7Y2JCW9-F1
#
_cell.length_a   1.000
_cell.length_b   1.000
_cell.length_c   1.000
_cell.angle_alpha   90.00
_cell.angle_beta   90.00
_cell.angle_gamma   90.00
#
_symmetry.space_group_name_H-M   'P 1'
#
loop_
_entity.id
_entity.type
_entity.pdbx_description
1 polymer ?
#
loop_
_entity_poly.entity_id
_entity_poly.type
_entity_poly.pdbx_seq_one_letter_code
_entity_poly.pdbx_strand_id
1 'polypeptide(L)'
;MLEYFPAIRLVDILDILLVAFIFYWILLFIRGTRAVEILFGLLFLMGVFLLSKKIGMVTFPWVVGNFFGGFIVILVVIFQSEIRRGLARMGQTRILGWPPLSRGPDILEEISVSAFRLAESRTGALILLERNMGLSEYMEHGKRIDAVFSYELLASLVSPLSPVHDGAVVIRGERVAAVQVILPIPAESPDTRGMGTRHRAAWGMATDTDAISVVISEETGIVTVFFYRQKKVALDVEELSGILRKLFDT
;
A
#
# COMPACT_ATOMS: atom_id res chain seq x y z
N MET A 1 8.82 17.69 -57.39
CA MET A 1 9.09 17.86 -55.94
C MET A 1 7.77 18.08 -55.21
N LEU A 2 6.96 17.03 -54.98
CA LEU A 2 5.77 17.04 -54.10
C LEU A 2 5.17 15.62 -54.01
N GLU A 3 5.98 14.62 -53.62
CA GLU A 3 5.49 13.26 -53.35
C GLU A 3 6.15 12.71 -52.08
N TYR A 4 5.80 13.30 -50.93
CA TYR A 4 6.13 12.76 -49.60
C TYR A 4 4.98 13.07 -48.64
N PHE A 5 3.76 12.69 -49.01
CA PHE A 5 2.69 12.49 -48.03
C PHE A 5 2.49 10.99 -47.90
N PRO A 6 3.04 10.33 -46.86
CA PRO A 6 2.65 8.95 -46.58
C PRO A 6 1.15 8.96 -46.32
N ALA A 7 0.41 8.13 -47.05
CA ALA A 7 -1.02 7.94 -46.83
C ALA A 7 -1.21 7.44 -45.40
N ILE A 8 -1.62 8.33 -44.50
CA ILE A 8 -1.86 8.04 -43.09
C ILE A 8 -2.87 6.90 -43.04
N ARG A 9 -2.43 5.73 -42.58
CA ARG A 9 -3.29 4.56 -42.44
C ARG A 9 -4.10 4.73 -41.16
N LEU A 10 -5.29 4.14 -41.13
CA LEU A 10 -6.11 4.10 -39.91
C LEU A 10 -5.33 3.52 -38.72
N VAL A 11 -4.41 2.59 -39.00
CA VAL A 11 -3.50 1.98 -38.01
C VAL A 11 -2.55 3.01 -37.40
N ASP A 12 -2.01 3.95 -38.19
CA ASP A 12 -1.10 4.99 -37.68
C ASP A 12 -1.84 5.95 -36.73
N ILE A 13 -3.11 6.26 -37.04
CA ILE A 13 -3.97 7.08 -36.18
C ILE A 13 -4.25 6.35 -34.86
N LEU A 14 -4.57 5.06 -34.93
CA LEU A 14 -4.85 4.22 -33.76
C LEU A 14 -3.61 4.06 -32.87
N ASP A 15 -2.43 3.91 -33.47
CA ASP A 15 -1.15 3.81 -32.77
C ASP A 15 -0.81 5.14 -32.07
N ILE A 16 -0.92 6.27 -32.77
CA ILE A 16 -0.72 7.60 -32.16
C ILE A 16 -1.70 7.85 -31.01
N LEU A 17 -2.98 7.47 -31.17
CA LEU A 17 -3.99 7.59 -30.10
C LEU A 17 -3.65 6.72 -28.88
N LEU A 18 -3.21 5.48 -29.10
CA LEU A 18 -2.81 4.57 -28.04
C LEU A 18 -1.58 5.11 -27.29
N VAL A 19 -0.54 5.52 -28.02
CA VAL A 19 0.67 6.11 -27.45
C VAL A 19 0.32 7.39 -26.70
N ALA A 20 -0.48 8.28 -27.28
CA ALA A 20 -0.91 9.51 -26.64
C ALA A 20 -1.72 9.25 -25.36
N PHE A 21 -2.62 8.25 -25.36
CA PHE A 21 -3.38 7.85 -24.18
C PHE A 21 -2.46 7.33 -23.07
N ILE A 22 -1.51 6.44 -23.40
CA ILE A 22 -0.52 5.92 -22.45
C ILE A 22 0.32 7.07 -21.87
N PHE A 23 0.84 7.97 -22.70
CA PHE A 23 1.61 9.13 -22.27
C PHE A 23 0.79 10.08 -21.40
N TYR A 24 -0.46 10.35 -21.77
CA TYR A 24 -1.37 11.17 -20.97
C TYR A 24 -1.60 10.57 -19.59
N TRP A 25 -1.83 9.26 -19.51
CA TRP A 25 -1.99 8.54 -18.24
C TRP A 25 -0.72 8.59 -17.38
N ILE A 26 0.46 8.39 -17.98
CA ILE A 26 1.75 8.54 -17.30
C ILE A 26 1.93 9.96 -16.76
N LEU A 27 1.61 10.99 -17.56
CA LEU A 27 1.69 12.38 -17.11
C LEU A 27 0.73 12.66 -15.95
N LEU A 28 -0.48 12.12 -15.98
CA LEU A 28 -1.47 12.27 -14.92
C LEU A 28 -1.03 11.57 -13.62
N PHE A 29 -0.42 10.40 -13.74
CA PHE A 29 0.12 9.63 -12.61
C PHE A 29 1.28 10.35 -11.91
N ILE A 30 2.11 11.06 -12.67
CA ILE A 30 3.31 11.73 -12.14
C ILE A 30 2.99 13.16 -11.67
N ARG A 31 1.93 13.81 -12.19
CA ARG A 31 1.58 15.21 -11.87
C ARG A 31 1.36 15.44 -10.38
N GLY A 32 2.15 16.35 -9.79
CA GLY A 32 2.08 16.68 -8.35
C GLY A 32 2.94 15.78 -7.45
N THR A 33 3.73 14.87 -8.02
CA THR A 33 4.67 14.02 -7.26
C THR A 33 6.11 14.53 -7.38
N ARG A 34 6.97 14.18 -6.41
CA ARG A 34 8.44 14.39 -6.48
C ARG A 34 9.07 13.80 -7.75
N ALA A 35 8.41 12.85 -8.40
CA ALA A 35 8.92 12.26 -9.64
C ALA A 35 8.96 13.26 -10.82
N VAL A 36 8.16 14.35 -10.80
CA VAL A 36 8.26 15.42 -11.81
C VAL A 36 9.61 16.14 -11.73
N GLU A 37 10.07 16.45 -10.52
CA GLU A 37 11.36 17.13 -10.29
C GLU A 37 12.53 16.24 -10.74
N ILE A 38 12.47 14.94 -10.43
CA ILE A 38 13.46 13.95 -10.87
C ILE A 38 13.51 13.87 -12.40
N LEU A 39 12.35 13.87 -13.07
CA LEU A 39 12.25 13.82 -14.52
C LEU A 39 12.89 15.05 -15.19
N PHE A 40 12.59 16.26 -14.71
CA PHE A 40 13.23 17.48 -15.22
C PHE A 40 14.74 17.49 -14.96
N GLY A 41 15.19 17.02 -13.80
CA GLY A 41 16.61 16.85 -13.49
C GLY A 41 17.31 15.89 -14.45
N LEU A 42 16.66 14.77 -14.79
CA LEU A 42 17.19 13.78 -15.74
C LEU A 42 17.25 14.33 -17.17
N LEU A 43 16.21 15.05 -17.62
CA LEU A 43 16.18 15.73 -18.92
C LEU A 43 17.28 16.80 -19.04
N PHE A 44 17.47 17.59 -17.98
CA PHE A 44 18.53 18.58 -17.92
C PHE A 44 19.91 17.91 -18.02
N LEU A 45 20.16 16.86 -17.22
CA LEU A 45 21.40 16.09 -17.26
C LEU A 45 21.67 15.49 -18.66
N MET A 46 20.64 14.95 -19.30
CA MET A 46 20.71 14.42 -20.67
C MET A 46 21.07 15.51 -21.68
N GLY A 47 20.44 16.69 -21.56
CA GLY A 47 20.75 17.85 -22.40
C GLY A 47 22.20 18.29 -22.27
N VAL A 48 22.70 18.41 -21.04
CA VAL A 48 24.11 18.75 -20.76
C VAL A 48 25.06 17.68 -21.31
N PHE A 49 24.72 16.40 -21.20
CA PHE A 49 25.52 15.30 -21.75
C PHE A 49 25.62 15.34 -23.29
N LEU A 50 24.51 15.57 -23.98
CA LEU A 50 24.50 15.69 -25.44
C LEU A 50 25.29 16.93 -25.90
N LEU A 51 25.12 18.05 -25.19
CA LEU A 51 25.87 19.27 -25.47
C LEU A 51 27.38 19.09 -25.23
N SER A 52 27.74 18.42 -24.13
CA SER A 52 29.12 18.09 -23.77
C SER A 52 29.81 17.22 -24.85
N LYS A 53 29.10 16.22 -25.39
CA LYS A 53 29.58 15.45 -26.54
C LYS A 53 29.75 16.30 -27.80
N LYS A 54 28.80 17.21 -28.08
CA LYS A 54 28.86 18.09 -29.25
C LYS A 54 30.01 19.09 -29.19
N ILE A 55 30.34 19.58 -27.99
CA ILE A 55 31.47 20.50 -27.74
C ILE A 55 32.82 19.75 -27.72
N GLY A 56 32.81 18.42 -27.69
CA GLY A 56 34.04 17.61 -27.69
C GLY A 56 34.67 17.44 -26.31
N MET A 57 33.91 17.60 -25.23
CA MET A 57 34.41 17.33 -23.88
C MET A 57 34.66 15.83 -23.71
N VAL A 58 35.83 15.46 -23.18
CA VAL A 58 36.20 14.04 -22.99
C VAL A 58 35.83 13.54 -21.60
N THR A 59 36.11 14.32 -20.56
CA THR A 59 35.99 13.87 -19.16
C THR A 59 34.54 13.70 -18.71
N PHE A 60 33.66 14.65 -19.00
CA PHE A 60 32.27 14.60 -18.53
C PHE A 60 31.48 13.42 -19.13
N PRO A 61 31.50 13.18 -20.46
CA PRO A 61 30.83 12.00 -21.02
C PRO A 61 31.46 10.68 -20.56
N TRP A 62 32.76 10.65 -20.30
CA TRP A 62 33.44 9.47 -19.74
C TRP A 62 32.98 9.16 -18.31
N VAL A 63 32.93 10.16 -17.42
CA VAL A 63 32.44 10.00 -16.04
C VAL A 63 30.98 9.54 -16.04
N VAL A 64 30.13 10.23 -16.81
CA VAL A 64 28.70 9.92 -16.91
C VAL A 64 28.51 8.50 -17.49
N GLY A 65 29.24 8.13 -18.54
CA GLY A 65 29.17 6.81 -19.14
C GLY A 65 29.58 5.68 -18.19
N ASN A 66 30.65 5.87 -17.41
CA ASN A 66 31.08 4.89 -16.41
C ASN A 66 30.07 4.77 -15.25
N PHE A 67 29.51 5.88 -14.79
CA PHE A 67 28.44 5.87 -13.77
C PHE A 67 27.22 5.08 -14.26
N PHE A 68 26.83 5.27 -15.53
CA PHE A 68 25.73 4.52 -16.15
C PHE A 68 26.07 3.05 -16.47
N GLY A 69 27.35 2.70 -16.68
CA GLY A 69 27.79 1.33 -16.95
C GLY A 69 27.47 0.35 -15.82
N GLY A 70 27.53 0.80 -14.56
CA GLY A 70 27.12 0.02 -13.38
C GLY A 70 25.68 0.29 -12.92
N PHE A 71 24.96 1.21 -13.57
CA PHE A 71 23.68 1.70 -13.08
C PHE A 71 22.62 0.60 -13.02
N ILE A 72 22.60 -0.35 -13.96
CA ILE A 72 21.68 -1.50 -13.91
C ILE A 72 21.90 -2.33 -12.63
N VAL A 73 23.15 -2.56 -12.22
CA VAL A 73 23.45 -3.34 -11.01
C VAL A 73 23.01 -2.56 -9.77
N ILE A 74 23.34 -1.28 -9.68
CA ILE A 74 22.93 -0.41 -8.57
C ILE A 74 21.41 -0.35 -8.48
N LEU A 75 20.72 -0.18 -9.62
CA LEU A 75 19.27 -0.14 -9.70
C LEU A 75 18.66 -1.45 -9.19
N VAL A 76 19.15 -2.61 -9.64
CA VAL A 76 18.67 -3.92 -9.19
C VAL A 76 18.89 -4.11 -7.68
N VAL A 77 20.03 -3.66 -7.13
CA VAL A 77 20.30 -3.75 -5.69
C VAL A 77 19.36 -2.86 -4.88
N ILE A 78 19.14 -1.61 -5.32
CA ILE A 78 18.23 -0.67 -4.64
C ILE A 78 16.79 -1.18 -4.71
N PHE A 79 16.35 -1.63 -5.88
CA PHE A 79 15.00 -2.12 -6.13
C PHE A 79 14.82 -3.62 -5.85
N GLN A 80 15.81 -4.27 -5.24
CA GLN A 80 15.78 -5.71 -4.91
C GLN A 80 14.52 -6.05 -4.11
N SER A 81 14.19 -5.21 -3.15
CA SER A 81 13.09 -5.46 -2.22
C SER A 81 11.72 -5.33 -2.91
N GLU A 82 11.61 -4.39 -3.84
CA GLU A 82 10.43 -4.10 -4.65
C GLU A 82 10.18 -5.20 -5.66
N ILE A 83 11.24 -5.67 -6.35
CA ILE A 83 11.16 -6.80 -7.29
C ILE A 83 10.69 -8.06 -6.53
N ARG A 84 11.30 -8.34 -5.37
CA ARG A 84 10.90 -9.48 -4.52
C ARG A 84 9.43 -9.37 -4.12
N ARG A 85 8.99 -8.22 -3.60
CA ARG A 85 7.59 -8.00 -3.20
C ARG A 85 6.63 -8.12 -4.39
N GLY A 86 6.98 -7.56 -5.55
CA GLY A 86 6.20 -7.65 -6.78
C GLY A 86 6.02 -9.10 -7.24
N LEU A 87 7.11 -9.87 -7.29
CA LEU A 87 7.06 -11.30 -7.62
C LEU A 87 6.29 -12.12 -6.59
N ALA A 88 6.43 -11.81 -5.29
CA ALA A 88 5.66 -12.44 -4.24
C ALA A 88 4.15 -12.17 -4.41
N ARG A 89 3.76 -10.93 -4.74
CA ARG A 89 2.36 -10.58 -5.07
C ARG A 89 1.85 -11.33 -6.30
N MET A 90 2.66 -11.45 -7.34
CA MET A 90 2.30 -12.22 -8.54
C MET A 90 2.14 -13.71 -8.22
N GLY A 91 3.04 -14.29 -7.41
CA GLY A 91 2.94 -15.68 -6.95
C GLY A 91 1.79 -15.94 -5.97
N GLN A 92 1.28 -14.89 -5.30
CA GLN A 92 0.08 -14.94 -4.47
C GLN A 92 -1.21 -14.79 -5.27
N THR A 93 -1.17 -14.59 -6.60
CA THR A 93 -2.37 -14.81 -7.41
C THR A 93 -2.83 -16.24 -7.18
N ARG A 94 -4.08 -16.33 -6.75
CA ARG A 94 -4.77 -17.47 -6.14
C ARG A 94 -4.85 -18.67 -7.09
N ILE A 95 -3.73 -19.35 -7.32
CA ILE A 95 -3.67 -20.55 -8.16
C ILE A 95 -3.99 -21.83 -7.34
N LEU A 96 -3.98 -21.76 -6.01
CA LEU A 96 -4.20 -22.94 -5.16
C LEU A 96 -5.20 -22.70 -4.01
N GLY A 97 -6.46 -23.09 -4.25
CA GLY A 97 -7.20 -23.94 -3.30
C GLY A 97 -7.89 -23.33 -2.08
N TRP A 98 -7.83 -22.03 -1.81
CA TRP A 98 -8.68 -21.46 -0.75
C TRP A 98 -9.97 -20.87 -1.33
N PRO A 99 -11.16 -21.39 -0.95
CA PRO A 99 -12.44 -20.91 -1.48
C PRO A 99 -12.55 -19.40 -1.28
N PRO A 100 -13.31 -18.69 -2.15
CA PRO A 100 -13.57 -17.26 -1.97
C PRO A 100 -13.93 -17.03 -0.50
N LEU A 101 -13.30 -16.01 0.09
CA LEU A 101 -13.61 -15.55 1.44
C LEU A 101 -15.03 -14.99 1.37
N SER A 102 -16.04 -15.86 1.32
CA SER A 102 -17.43 -15.53 1.63
C SER A 102 -17.42 -15.19 3.11
N ARG A 103 -17.04 -13.95 3.38
CA ARG A 103 -17.31 -13.29 4.65
C ARG A 103 -18.81 -13.08 4.65
N GLY A 104 -19.52 -13.67 5.62
CA GLY A 104 -20.89 -13.26 5.84
C GLY A 104 -20.94 -11.75 6.06
N PRO A 105 -21.97 -11.02 5.57
CA PRO A 105 -22.17 -9.61 5.95
C PRO A 105 -22.11 -9.39 7.48
N ASP A 106 -22.39 -10.44 8.24
CA ASP A 106 -22.37 -10.49 9.70
C ASP A 106 -20.98 -10.25 10.32
N ILE A 107 -19.87 -10.71 9.70
CA ILE A 107 -18.54 -10.56 10.34
C ILE A 107 -18.07 -9.10 10.39
N LEU A 108 -18.36 -8.33 9.34
CA LEU A 108 -17.98 -6.91 9.29
C LEU A 108 -18.76 -6.10 10.32
N GLU A 109 -20.02 -6.46 10.53
CA GLU A 109 -20.86 -5.91 11.58
C GLU A 109 -20.34 -6.32 12.96
N GLU A 110 -19.99 -7.60 13.17
CA GLU A 110 -19.44 -8.09 14.43
C GLU A 110 -18.11 -7.41 14.80
N ILE A 111 -17.21 -7.21 13.82
CA ILE A 111 -15.97 -6.44 13.98
C ILE A 111 -16.30 -4.99 14.36
N SER A 112 -17.34 -4.41 13.74
CA SER A 112 -17.74 -3.03 14.00
C SER A 112 -18.29 -2.87 15.42
N VAL A 113 -19.19 -3.75 15.84
CA VAL A 113 -19.70 -3.81 17.22
C VAL A 113 -18.55 -4.01 18.21
N SER A 114 -17.64 -4.93 17.91
CA SER A 114 -16.48 -5.22 18.76
C SER A 114 -15.56 -4.00 18.91
N ALA A 115 -15.29 -3.28 17.83
CA ALA A 115 -14.47 -2.07 17.85
C ALA A 115 -15.07 -0.98 18.74
N PHE A 116 -16.38 -0.76 18.67
CA PHE A 116 -17.04 0.25 19.51
C PHE A 116 -17.15 -0.18 20.98
N ARG A 117 -17.32 -1.46 21.27
CA ARG A 117 -17.23 -1.96 22.66
C ARG A 117 -15.84 -1.75 23.26
N LEU A 118 -14.78 -1.98 22.48
CA LEU A 118 -13.40 -1.70 22.92
C LEU A 118 -13.15 -0.19 23.07
N ALA A 119 -13.76 0.63 22.22
CA ALA A 119 -13.68 2.09 22.32
C ALA A 119 -14.33 2.61 23.62
N GLU A 120 -15.49 2.07 24.00
CA GLU A 120 -16.16 2.40 25.28
C GLU A 120 -15.26 2.12 26.48
N SER A 121 -14.53 0.99 26.47
CA SER A 121 -13.56 0.64 27.50
C SER A 121 -12.18 1.28 27.30
N ARG A 122 -12.02 2.20 26.32
CA ARG A 122 -10.74 2.83 25.93
C ARG A 122 -9.59 1.84 25.76
N THR A 123 -9.90 0.66 25.25
CA THR A 123 -8.92 -0.40 25.02
C THR A 123 -8.33 -0.24 23.62
N GLY A 124 -7.07 0.15 23.55
CA GLY A 124 -6.37 0.35 22.28
C GLY A 124 -6.20 -0.94 21.50
N ALA A 125 -6.52 -0.91 20.21
CA ALA A 125 -6.39 -2.06 19.34
C ALA A 125 -6.06 -1.65 17.90
N LEU A 126 -5.36 -2.53 17.19
CA LEU A 126 -5.07 -2.40 15.76
C LEU A 126 -5.49 -3.70 15.08
N ILE A 127 -6.56 -3.63 14.31
CA ILE A 127 -7.14 -4.77 13.60
C ILE A 127 -6.85 -4.61 12.11
N LEU A 128 -6.17 -5.58 11.51
CA LEU A 128 -5.89 -5.65 10.09
C LEU A 128 -6.82 -6.65 9.41
N LEU A 129 -7.58 -6.20 8.42
CA LEU A 129 -8.46 -7.05 7.63
C LEU A 129 -7.79 -7.36 6.29
N GLU A 130 -7.43 -8.63 6.07
CA GLU A 130 -6.76 -9.09 4.85
C GLU A 130 -7.71 -9.01 3.63
N ARG A 131 -7.23 -8.52 2.48
CA ARG A 131 -8.01 -8.44 1.24
C ARG A 131 -7.41 -9.33 0.16
N ASN A 132 -7.10 -8.79 -1.02
CA ASN A 132 -6.57 -9.58 -2.13
C ASN A 132 -5.07 -9.83 -1.96
N MET A 133 -4.35 -8.88 -1.36
CA MET A 133 -2.96 -9.08 -1.00
C MET A 133 -2.88 -9.87 0.31
N GLY A 134 -2.20 -11.02 0.28
CA GLY A 134 -1.99 -11.82 1.47
C GLY A 134 -1.03 -11.12 2.43
N LEU A 135 -1.36 -11.13 3.72
CA LEU A 135 -0.51 -10.53 4.76
C LEU A 135 0.51 -11.51 5.37
N SER A 136 0.79 -12.60 4.68
CA SER A 136 1.61 -13.71 5.20
C SER A 136 3.00 -13.28 5.65
N GLU A 137 3.66 -12.37 4.94
CA GLU A 137 5.00 -11.86 5.30
C GLU A 137 5.00 -11.11 6.64
N TYR A 138 3.93 -10.39 6.95
CA TYR A 138 3.79 -9.70 8.24
C TYR A 138 3.48 -10.69 9.35
N MET A 139 2.63 -11.70 9.06
CA MET A 139 2.24 -12.71 10.04
C MET A 139 3.37 -13.65 10.46
N GLU A 140 4.45 -13.80 9.68
CA GLU A 140 5.61 -14.62 10.07
C GLU A 140 6.27 -14.15 11.37
N HIS A 141 6.17 -12.85 11.66
CA HIS A 141 6.74 -12.25 12.88
C HIS A 141 5.73 -12.16 14.04
N GLY A 142 4.48 -12.57 13.83
CA GLY A 142 3.46 -12.64 14.88
C GLY A 142 3.25 -14.05 15.40
N LYS A 143 2.24 -14.21 16.28
CA LYS A 143 1.80 -15.52 16.77
C LYS A 143 0.56 -15.95 16.00
N ARG A 144 0.65 -17.09 15.30
CA ARG A 144 -0.50 -17.71 14.63
C ARG A 144 -1.46 -18.28 15.67
N ILE A 145 -2.75 -17.96 15.52
CA ILE A 145 -3.82 -18.47 16.40
C ILE A 145 -4.79 -19.32 15.59
N ASP A 146 -5.19 -18.85 14.40
CA ASP A 146 -6.18 -19.48 13.55
C ASP A 146 -7.45 -19.89 14.31
N ALA A 147 -8.10 -18.92 14.95
CA ALA A 147 -9.36 -19.11 15.68
C ALA A 147 -10.52 -18.39 14.98
N VAL A 148 -11.75 -18.88 15.18
CA VAL A 148 -12.95 -18.16 14.75
C VAL A 148 -13.01 -16.82 15.49
N PHE A 149 -13.29 -15.75 14.77
CA PHE A 149 -13.43 -14.44 15.37
C PHE A 149 -14.62 -14.41 16.32
N SER A 150 -14.44 -13.78 17.48
CA SER A 150 -15.53 -13.36 18.36
C SER A 150 -15.09 -12.12 19.12
N TYR A 151 -16.06 -11.36 19.63
CA TYR A 151 -15.77 -10.22 20.50
C TYR A 151 -14.92 -10.62 21.72
N GLU A 152 -15.27 -11.72 22.40
CA GLU A 152 -14.60 -12.19 23.62
C GLU A 152 -13.14 -12.57 23.35
N LEU A 153 -12.90 -13.22 22.21
CA LEU A 153 -11.55 -13.54 21.77
C LEU A 153 -10.77 -12.24 21.50
N LEU A 154 -11.31 -11.34 20.69
CA LEU A 154 -10.63 -10.09 20.35
C LEU A 154 -10.31 -9.28 21.61
N ALA A 155 -11.29 -9.11 22.52
CA ALA A 155 -11.12 -8.38 23.77
C ALA A 155 -10.04 -9.01 24.68
N SER A 156 -9.97 -10.34 24.74
CA SER A 156 -8.93 -11.05 25.49
C SER A 156 -7.53 -10.84 24.89
N LEU A 157 -7.43 -10.81 23.55
CA LEU A 157 -6.16 -10.66 22.85
C LEU A 157 -5.57 -9.25 22.99
N VAL A 158 -6.41 -8.22 22.92
CA VAL A 158 -5.99 -6.81 22.98
C VAL A 158 -5.99 -6.23 24.41
N SER A 159 -6.42 -7.01 25.40
CA SER A 159 -6.38 -6.61 26.81
C SER A 159 -4.95 -6.30 27.24
N PRO A 160 -4.67 -5.19 27.96
CA PRO A 160 -3.32 -4.85 28.42
C PRO A 160 -2.64 -5.93 29.29
N LEU A 161 -3.43 -6.81 29.91
CA LEU A 161 -2.93 -7.93 30.71
C LEU A 161 -2.47 -9.13 29.86
N SER A 162 -2.85 -9.16 28.59
CA SER A 162 -2.53 -10.25 27.67
C SER A 162 -1.08 -10.14 27.19
N PRO A 163 -0.29 -11.22 27.15
CA PRO A 163 1.08 -11.19 26.65
C PRO A 163 1.19 -10.94 25.13
N VAL A 164 0.06 -10.87 24.42
CA VAL A 164 -0.03 -10.69 22.96
C VAL A 164 -0.73 -9.40 22.53
N HIS A 165 -1.01 -8.48 23.47
CA HIS A 165 -1.74 -7.23 23.19
C HIS A 165 -0.94 -6.20 22.39
N ASP A 166 0.39 -6.30 22.41
CA ASP A 166 1.26 -5.33 21.75
C ASP A 166 1.50 -5.73 20.29
N GLY A 167 0.80 -5.05 19.37
CA GLY A 167 0.88 -5.29 17.94
C GLY A 167 -0.50 -5.33 17.27
N ALA A 168 -0.53 -5.83 16.04
CA ALA A 168 -1.76 -5.95 15.27
C ALA A 168 -2.39 -7.34 15.38
N VAL A 169 -3.72 -7.37 15.32
CA VAL A 169 -4.54 -8.57 15.15
C VAL A 169 -4.91 -8.67 13.68
N VAL A 170 -4.55 -9.75 13.02
CA VAL A 170 -4.85 -9.98 11.60
C VAL A 170 -6.07 -10.89 11.47
N ILE A 171 -7.10 -10.38 10.80
CA ILE A 171 -8.33 -11.10 10.49
C ILE A 171 -8.32 -11.50 9.01
N ARG A 172 -8.44 -12.80 8.77
CA ARG A 172 -8.56 -13.40 7.43
C ARG A 172 -9.89 -14.13 7.37
N GLY A 173 -10.80 -13.62 6.54
CA GLY A 173 -12.16 -14.13 6.48
C GLY A 173 -12.91 -13.86 7.77
N GLU A 174 -13.35 -14.93 8.42
CA GLU A 174 -14.05 -14.94 9.71
C GLU A 174 -13.13 -15.44 10.84
N ARG A 175 -11.81 -15.43 10.62
CA ARG A 175 -10.84 -16.00 11.55
C ARG A 175 -9.77 -14.99 11.92
N VAL A 176 -9.37 -15.02 13.19
CA VAL A 176 -8.15 -14.38 13.68
C VAL A 176 -6.96 -15.26 13.26
N ALA A 177 -6.26 -14.83 12.22
CA ALA A 177 -5.14 -15.57 11.65
C ALA A 177 -3.88 -15.48 12.53
N ALA A 178 -3.55 -14.26 12.97
CA ALA A 178 -2.39 -14.00 13.79
C ALA A 178 -2.60 -12.79 14.72
N VAL A 179 -1.83 -12.73 15.79
CA VAL A 179 -1.78 -11.64 16.77
C VAL A 179 -0.34 -11.23 17.04
N GLN A 180 -0.15 -10.13 17.76
CA GLN A 180 1.19 -9.62 18.06
C GLN A 180 1.99 -9.36 16.78
N VAL A 181 1.31 -9.04 15.68
CA VAL A 181 1.96 -8.80 14.39
C VAL A 181 2.61 -7.43 14.44
N ILE A 182 3.94 -7.41 14.35
CA ILE A 182 4.72 -6.18 14.33
C ILE A 182 4.68 -5.60 12.92
N LEU A 183 4.24 -4.34 12.81
CA LEU A 183 4.07 -3.66 11.54
C LEU A 183 5.14 -2.58 11.33
N PRO A 184 5.55 -2.32 10.08
CA PRO A 184 6.47 -1.23 9.79
C PRO A 184 5.81 0.11 10.12
N ILE A 185 6.54 0.99 10.80
CA ILE A 185 6.08 2.33 11.14
C ILE A 185 6.74 3.31 10.15
N PRO A 186 5.97 3.96 9.25
CA PRO A 186 6.53 4.88 8.26
C PRO A 186 7.12 6.10 8.95
N ALA A 187 8.19 6.69 8.38
CA ALA A 187 8.79 7.92 8.88
C ALA A 187 7.75 9.06 8.99
N GLU A 188 8.01 10.02 9.88
CA GLU A 188 7.07 11.13 10.08
C GLU A 188 6.91 11.95 8.79
N SER A 189 5.66 12.23 8.45
CA SER A 189 5.21 13.00 7.29
C SER A 189 4.09 13.95 7.71
N PRO A 190 3.72 14.95 6.88
CA PRO A 190 2.58 15.81 7.15
C PRO A 190 1.28 15.03 7.43
N ASP A 191 1.09 13.88 6.75
CA ASP A 191 -0.10 13.04 6.88
C ASP A 191 -0.14 12.25 8.20
N THR A 192 1.04 11.91 8.75
CA THR A 192 1.18 11.11 9.97
C THR A 192 1.49 11.93 11.21
N ARG A 193 1.59 13.26 11.08
CA ARG A 193 1.95 14.15 12.18
C ARG A 193 0.89 14.10 13.28
N GLY A 194 1.32 13.95 14.54
CA GLY A 194 0.43 13.84 15.69
C GLY A 194 -0.28 12.48 15.85
N MET A 195 0.04 11.49 15.02
CA MET A 195 -0.46 10.12 15.18
C MET A 195 0.39 9.32 16.16
N GLY A 196 -0.27 8.55 17.03
CA GLY A 196 0.38 7.52 17.83
C GLY A 196 0.95 6.36 16.99
N THR A 197 1.71 5.47 17.62
CA THR A 197 2.41 4.35 16.95
C THR A 197 1.46 3.43 16.18
N ARG A 198 0.32 3.02 16.78
CA ARG A 198 -0.70 2.18 16.11
C ARG A 198 -1.32 2.85 14.88
N HIS A 199 -1.59 4.15 14.95
CA HIS A 199 -2.15 4.92 13.84
C HIS A 199 -1.13 5.04 12.69
N ARG A 200 0.15 5.26 13.00
CA ARG A 200 1.22 5.29 11.99
C ARG A 200 1.42 3.93 11.33
N ALA A 201 1.40 2.85 12.12
CA ALA A 201 1.47 1.49 11.60
C ALA A 201 0.31 1.21 10.64
N ALA A 202 -0.92 1.56 11.02
CA ALA A 202 -2.10 1.44 10.17
C ALA A 202 -1.98 2.25 8.86
N TRP A 203 -1.44 3.48 8.93
CA TRP A 203 -1.17 4.29 7.74
C TRP A 203 -0.14 3.64 6.81
N GLY A 204 0.92 3.06 7.37
CA GLY A 204 1.93 2.31 6.61
C GLY A 204 1.28 1.14 5.86
N MET A 205 0.47 0.34 6.56
CA MET A 205 -0.23 -0.80 5.95
C MET A 205 -1.21 -0.38 4.86
N ALA A 206 -1.96 0.70 5.06
CA ALA A 206 -2.86 1.27 4.06
C ALA A 206 -2.15 1.89 2.85
N THR A 207 -0.83 2.13 2.96
CA THR A 207 0.01 2.64 1.86
C THR A 207 0.63 1.49 1.07
N ASP A 208 1.12 0.47 1.77
CA ASP A 208 1.89 -0.62 1.16
C ASP A 208 1.01 -1.77 0.66
N THR A 209 -0.18 -1.94 1.22
CA THR A 209 -1.11 -3.06 0.96
C THR A 209 -2.54 -2.59 0.67
N ASP A 210 -3.39 -3.50 0.18
CA ASP A 210 -4.84 -3.25 0.02
C ASP A 210 -5.66 -3.61 1.28
N ALA A 211 -4.99 -4.01 2.36
CA ALA A 211 -5.64 -4.36 3.62
C ALA A 211 -6.27 -3.13 4.29
N ILE A 212 -7.37 -3.36 5.00
CA ILE A 212 -8.07 -2.32 5.74
C ILE A 212 -7.62 -2.41 7.20
N SER A 213 -7.16 -1.30 7.77
CA SER A 213 -6.77 -1.24 9.18
C SER A 213 -7.83 -0.50 9.98
N VAL A 214 -8.35 -1.10 11.04
CA VAL A 214 -9.23 -0.45 12.02
C VAL A 214 -8.42 -0.23 13.29
N VAL A 215 -8.25 1.03 13.67
CA VAL A 215 -7.53 1.45 14.88
C VAL A 215 -8.52 1.96 15.90
N ILE A 216 -8.42 1.47 17.13
CA ILE A 216 -9.10 2.04 18.30
C ILE A 216 -8.05 2.74 19.16
N SER A 217 -8.28 4.03 19.45
CA SER A 217 -7.39 4.85 20.27
C SER A 217 -7.57 4.56 21.75
N GLU A 218 -6.48 4.20 22.46
CA GLU A 218 -6.50 4.04 23.92
C GLU A 218 -6.65 5.37 24.68
N GLU A 219 -6.24 6.48 24.06
CA GLU A 219 -6.31 7.80 24.68
C GLU A 219 -7.70 8.43 24.55
N THR A 220 -8.29 8.32 23.36
CA THR A 220 -9.51 9.05 22.99
C THR A 220 -10.73 8.18 22.79
N GLY A 221 -10.58 6.85 22.65
CA GLY A 221 -11.66 5.95 22.26
C GLY A 221 -12.12 6.12 20.80
N ILE A 222 -11.47 6.97 20.00
CA ILE A 222 -11.87 7.20 18.61
C ILE A 222 -11.52 5.98 17.77
N VAL A 223 -12.48 5.53 16.94
CA VAL A 223 -12.28 4.46 15.96
C VAL A 223 -11.96 5.08 14.60
N THR A 224 -10.80 4.72 14.04
CA THR A 224 -10.33 5.23 12.75
C THR A 224 -10.01 4.09 11.80
N VAL A 225 -10.52 4.18 10.58
CA VAL A 225 -10.26 3.23 9.49
C VAL A 225 -9.20 3.82 8.56
N PHE A 226 -8.21 3.02 8.19
CA PHE A 226 -7.16 3.36 7.24
C PHE A 226 -7.23 2.43 6.03
N PHE A 227 -7.24 3.01 4.84
CA PHE A 227 -7.32 2.30 3.56
C PHE A 227 -6.79 3.19 2.44
N TYR A 228 -6.13 2.64 1.42
CA TYR A 228 -5.71 3.35 0.20
C TYR A 228 -5.11 4.75 0.43
N ARG A 229 -4.19 4.89 1.40
CA ARG A 229 -3.58 6.18 1.79
C ARG A 229 -4.58 7.25 2.23
N GLN A 230 -5.70 6.83 2.80
CA GLN A 230 -6.73 7.66 3.40
C GLN A 230 -7.02 7.16 4.82
N LYS A 231 -7.55 8.05 5.64
CA LYS A 231 -8.10 7.73 6.96
C LYS A 231 -9.49 8.31 7.08
N LYS A 232 -10.40 7.55 7.69
CA LYS A 232 -11.75 8.01 8.01
C LYS A 232 -12.08 7.64 9.45
N VAL A 233 -12.55 8.61 10.22
CA VAL A 233 -13.09 8.37 11.56
C VAL A 233 -14.50 7.82 11.40
N ALA A 234 -14.81 6.75 12.15
CA ALA A 234 -16.18 6.23 12.24
C ALA A 234 -16.80 6.71 13.56
N LEU A 235 -18.01 7.24 13.49
CA LEU A 235 -18.71 7.80 14.64
C LEU A 235 -19.53 6.75 15.40
N ASP A 236 -20.06 5.76 14.70
CA ASP A 236 -20.86 4.67 15.25
C ASP A 236 -20.64 3.35 14.48
N VAL A 237 -21.26 2.29 15.02
CA VAL A 237 -21.18 0.92 14.48
C VAL A 237 -21.70 0.84 13.04
N GLU A 238 -22.78 1.55 12.75
CA GLU A 238 -23.46 1.53 11.44
C GLU A 238 -22.57 2.19 10.37
N GLU A 239 -21.96 3.32 10.70
CA GLU A 239 -21.01 4.01 9.83
C GLU A 239 -19.78 3.14 9.56
N LEU A 240 -19.21 2.51 10.59
CA LEU A 240 -18.06 1.63 10.42
C LEU A 240 -18.39 0.42 9.54
N SER A 241 -19.50 -0.27 9.83
CA SER A 241 -19.96 -1.42 9.04
C SER A 241 -20.22 -1.01 7.59
N GLY A 242 -20.85 0.14 7.35
CA GLY A 242 -21.09 0.69 6.02
C GLY A 242 -19.80 1.02 5.26
N ILE A 243 -18.81 1.62 5.93
CA ILE A 243 -17.48 1.88 5.35
C ILE A 243 -16.82 0.55 4.96
N LEU A 244 -16.79 -0.43 5.87
CA LEU A 244 -16.15 -1.72 5.63
C LEU A 244 -16.81 -2.45 4.47
N ARG A 245 -18.15 -2.57 4.44
CA ARG A 245 -18.89 -3.21 3.34
C ARG A 245 -18.54 -2.59 1.99
N LYS A 246 -18.58 -1.26 1.90
CA LYS A 246 -18.22 -0.54 0.67
C LYS A 246 -16.80 -0.84 0.21
N LEU A 247 -15.83 -0.89 1.13
CA LEU A 247 -14.43 -1.15 0.80
C LEU A 247 -14.18 -2.62 0.42
N PHE A 248 -14.97 -3.57 0.93
CA PHE A 248 -14.87 -4.99 0.56
C PHE A 248 -15.59 -5.34 -0.75
N ASP A 249 -16.64 -4.58 -1.11
CA ASP A 249 -17.38 -4.75 -2.36
C ASP A 249 -16.66 -4.12 -3.58
N THR A 250 -15.59 -3.34 -3.35
CA THR A 250 -14.77 -2.69 -4.39
C THR A 250 -13.52 -3.50 -4.71
#